data_AF-A0A7C7U705-F1
#
_entry.id   AF-A0A7C7U705-F1
#
_cell.length_a   1.000
_cell.length_b   1.000
_cell.length_c   1.000
_cell.angle_alpha   90.00
_cell.angle_beta   90.00
_cell.angle_gamma   90.00
#
_symmetry.space_group_name_H-M   'P 1'
#
loop_
_entity.id
_entity.type
_entity.pdbx_description
1 polymer ?
#
loop_
_entity_poly.entity_id
_entity_poly.type
_entity_poly.pdbx_seq_one_letter_code
_entity_poly.pdbx_strand_id
1 'polypeptide(L)'
;MRKFEPSFHSMPFVAFFFGCAVFFLAASATAGIHTWDVVEVFSNSDGTIQYVELLDLGTTGAEVGVGNGSLSSTAHSFSWANGTVTGPTNGKSYLIATAGFAALPGAPTPDVIIPPANVPFFNTGGDTVSFAGVDSFAFGPVPTNGLDSFDSTTGSGTNSPKNYAGDTGTVDASGGPSAPAAPSASAIMLVMLCVSLMLIATYAISRQNFRPTS
;
A
#
# COMPACT_ATOMS: atom_id res chain seq x y z
N MET A 1 -69.47 28.07 41.31
CA MET A 1 -69.80 26.77 41.94
C MET A 1 -70.81 26.05 41.04
N ARG A 2 -70.72 24.80 40.55
CA ARG A 2 -69.72 23.68 40.46
C ARG A 2 -70.19 22.77 39.26
N LYS A 3 -69.49 21.83 38.58
CA LYS A 3 -68.08 21.32 38.51
C LYS A 3 -67.08 22.41 38.01
N PHE A 4 -65.82 22.21 37.58
CA PHE A 4 -64.88 21.05 37.37
C PHE A 4 -64.99 20.19 36.07
N GLU A 5 -63.99 19.34 35.81
CA GLU A 5 -63.71 18.59 34.54
C GLU A 5 -63.48 17.05 34.82
N PRO A 6 -62.87 16.15 33.98
CA PRO A 6 -62.28 16.29 32.62
C PRO A 6 -62.49 15.11 31.60
N SER A 7 -61.74 15.19 30.48
CA SER A 7 -61.22 14.12 29.58
C SER A 7 -62.22 13.36 28.66
N PHE A 8 -61.84 12.68 27.54
CA PHE A 8 -60.55 12.12 27.06
C PHE A 8 -60.28 12.30 25.53
N HIS A 9 -59.00 12.53 25.17
CA HIS A 9 -58.23 12.07 23.99
C HIS A 9 -58.80 12.06 22.54
N SER A 10 -58.02 12.66 21.62
CA SER A 10 -57.63 12.13 20.29
C SER A 10 -56.56 13.05 19.67
N MET A 11 -55.28 12.89 20.06
CA MET A 11 -54.24 12.10 19.37
C MET A 11 -53.30 12.98 18.51
N PRO A 12 -52.04 12.57 18.27
CA PRO A 12 -50.95 13.52 18.08
C PRO A 12 -50.82 14.06 16.65
N PHE A 13 -50.32 15.30 16.55
CA PHE A 13 -49.64 15.77 15.33
C PHE A 13 -48.35 14.94 15.16
N VAL A 14 -48.41 13.91 14.32
CA VAL A 14 -47.25 13.06 14.00
C VAL A 14 -46.19 13.92 13.30
N ALA A 15 -44.98 13.96 13.86
CA ALA A 15 -43.90 14.77 13.34
C ALA A 15 -43.44 14.26 11.97
N PHE A 16 -43.75 15.00 10.90
CA PHE A 16 -43.42 14.63 9.53
C PHE A 16 -41.96 15.00 9.18
N PHE A 17 -41.00 14.43 9.91
CA PHE A 17 -39.58 14.49 9.58
C PHE A 17 -39.30 13.63 8.34
N PHE A 18 -39.62 14.17 7.16
CA PHE A 18 -39.19 13.59 5.88
C PHE A 18 -37.71 13.91 5.62
N GLY A 19 -36.85 13.36 6.48
CA GLY A 19 -35.40 13.42 6.36
C GLY A 19 -34.94 12.60 5.16
N CYS A 20 -34.99 13.20 3.98
CA CYS A 20 -34.51 12.58 2.75
C CYS A 20 -32.97 12.54 2.79
N ALA A 21 -32.43 11.50 3.42
CA ALA A 21 -31.00 11.26 3.57
C ALA A 21 -30.40 10.86 2.21
N VAL A 22 -30.12 11.86 1.37
CA VAL A 22 -29.35 11.68 0.15
C VAL A 22 -27.91 11.33 0.53
N PHE A 23 -27.65 10.03 0.65
CA PHE A 23 -26.29 9.49 0.67
C PHE A 23 -25.66 9.78 -0.69
N PHE A 24 -24.97 10.91 -0.79
CA PHE A 24 -24.02 11.17 -1.87
C PHE A 24 -22.90 10.15 -1.76
N LEU A 25 -23.05 9.03 -2.46
CA LEU A 25 -21.93 8.21 -2.89
C LEU A 25 -21.09 9.07 -3.84
N ALA A 26 -20.13 9.78 -3.28
CA ALA A 26 -19.14 10.56 -4.01
C ALA A 26 -18.24 9.57 -4.77
N ALA A 27 -18.66 9.18 -5.97
CA ALA A 27 -17.80 8.51 -6.92
C ALA A 27 -16.61 9.44 -7.20
N SER A 28 -15.40 8.97 -6.93
CA SER A 28 -14.17 9.71 -7.23
C SER A 28 -14.12 9.99 -8.73
N ALA A 29 -14.33 11.24 -9.12
CA ALA A 29 -14.22 11.66 -10.51
C ALA A 29 -12.75 11.57 -10.92
N THR A 30 -12.38 10.49 -11.62
CA THR A 30 -10.99 10.22 -12.00
C THR A 30 -10.56 11.09 -13.18
N ALA A 31 -10.29 12.36 -12.88
CA ALA A 31 -9.79 13.33 -13.83
C ALA A 31 -8.26 13.31 -13.83
N GLY A 32 -7.66 13.26 -15.02
CA GLY A 32 -6.21 13.30 -15.17
C GLY A 32 -5.51 11.94 -15.02
N ILE A 33 -6.02 10.86 -15.60
CA ILE A 33 -5.33 9.55 -15.60
C ILE A 33 -5.26 8.85 -16.97
N HIS A 34 -5.79 9.44 -18.03
CA HIS A 34 -6.20 8.72 -19.26
C HIS A 34 -5.06 8.28 -20.19
N THR A 35 -3.81 8.64 -19.88
CA THR A 35 -2.61 8.35 -20.70
C THR A 35 -1.54 7.61 -19.90
N TRP A 36 -1.90 7.08 -18.73
CA TRP A 36 -1.03 6.27 -17.87
C TRP A 36 -1.23 4.79 -18.17
N ASP A 37 -0.30 4.23 -18.92
CA ASP A 37 -0.38 2.85 -19.41
C ASP A 37 0.53 1.94 -18.56
N VAL A 38 0.13 0.68 -18.35
CA VAL A 38 0.93 -0.33 -17.65
C VAL A 38 2.03 -0.83 -18.60
N VAL A 39 3.29 -0.43 -18.36
CA VAL A 39 4.39 -0.71 -19.29
C VAL A 39 5.31 -1.83 -18.85
N GLU A 40 5.58 -2.00 -17.56
CA GLU A 40 6.53 -3.00 -17.06
C GLU A 40 5.97 -3.76 -15.86
N VAL A 41 6.17 -5.08 -15.83
CA VAL A 41 5.88 -5.94 -14.68
C VAL A 41 7.07 -6.82 -14.33
N PHE A 42 7.29 -7.06 -13.04
CA PHE A 42 8.43 -7.85 -12.54
C PHE A 42 8.02 -8.75 -11.38
N SER A 43 8.64 -9.94 -11.30
CA SER A 43 8.48 -10.84 -10.16
C SER A 43 9.75 -11.62 -9.86
N ASN A 44 10.01 -11.86 -8.57
CA ASN A 44 10.87 -12.98 -8.16
C ASN A 44 10.10 -14.32 -8.29
N SER A 45 10.79 -15.42 -8.00
CA SER A 45 10.30 -16.80 -8.21
C SER A 45 9.11 -17.24 -7.35
N ASP A 46 8.88 -16.62 -6.19
CA ASP A 46 7.73 -16.90 -5.31
C ASP A 46 6.64 -15.81 -5.31
N GLY A 47 6.85 -14.72 -6.05
CA GLY A 47 5.92 -13.60 -6.16
C GLY A 47 5.81 -12.70 -4.93
N THR A 48 6.68 -12.88 -3.91
CA THR A 48 6.71 -11.98 -2.75
C THR A 48 7.34 -10.61 -3.07
N ILE A 49 8.20 -10.56 -4.10
CA ILE A 49 8.83 -9.36 -4.62
C ILE A 49 8.28 -9.12 -6.02
N GLN A 50 7.42 -8.11 -6.16
CA GLN A 50 6.81 -7.71 -7.43
C GLN A 50 6.76 -6.19 -7.56
N TYR A 51 6.78 -5.71 -8.80
CA TYR A 51 6.37 -4.34 -9.13
C TYR A 51 5.60 -4.27 -10.44
N VAL A 52 4.89 -3.15 -10.60
CA VAL A 52 4.20 -2.70 -11.81
C VAL A 52 4.57 -1.24 -12.02
N GLU A 53 5.07 -0.89 -13.21
CA GLU A 53 5.33 0.50 -13.60
C GLU A 53 4.23 1.01 -14.55
N LEU A 54 3.68 2.18 -14.22
CA LEU A 54 2.87 2.97 -15.14
C LEU A 54 3.74 4.04 -15.80
N LEU A 55 3.45 4.39 -17.05
CA LEU A 55 4.13 5.47 -17.79
C LEU A 55 3.10 6.38 -18.46
N ASP A 56 3.26 7.70 -18.28
CA ASP A 56 2.44 8.69 -19.01
C ASP A 56 2.93 8.83 -20.46
N LEU A 57 2.21 8.22 -21.41
CA LEU A 57 2.43 8.34 -22.85
C LEU A 57 1.71 9.55 -23.47
N GLY A 58 1.09 10.39 -22.65
CA GLY A 58 0.38 11.61 -23.05
C GLY A 58 1.32 12.71 -23.55
N THR A 59 0.81 13.56 -24.44
CA THR A 59 1.60 14.62 -25.11
C THR A 59 1.56 15.97 -24.39
N THR A 60 0.73 16.12 -23.36
CA THR A 60 0.46 17.41 -22.69
C THR A 60 0.99 17.51 -21.26
N GLY A 61 1.26 16.37 -20.62
CA GLY A 61 1.68 16.31 -19.22
C GLY A 61 0.63 16.81 -18.22
N ALA A 62 -0.66 16.71 -18.58
CA ALA A 62 -1.79 17.22 -17.79
C ALA A 62 -2.47 16.15 -16.91
N GLU A 63 -2.15 14.86 -17.08
CA GLU A 63 -2.79 13.77 -16.36
C GLU A 63 -2.22 13.60 -14.93
N VAL A 64 -2.42 14.64 -14.10
CA VAL A 64 -1.90 14.76 -12.71
C VAL A 64 -2.64 13.91 -11.66
N GLY A 65 -3.58 13.06 -12.06
CA GLY A 65 -4.48 12.30 -11.22
C GLY A 65 -3.94 10.96 -10.72
N VAL A 66 -2.83 10.44 -11.27
CA VAL A 66 -2.29 9.07 -11.00
C VAL A 66 -2.09 8.74 -9.51
N GLY A 67 -1.88 9.76 -8.67
CA GLY A 67 -1.84 9.61 -7.22
C GLY A 67 -3.18 9.22 -6.57
N ASN A 68 -4.28 9.09 -7.31
CA ASN A 68 -5.59 8.60 -6.81
C ASN A 68 -6.12 7.49 -7.72
N GLY A 69 -5.36 6.40 -7.82
CA GLY A 69 -5.63 5.30 -8.74
C GLY A 69 -6.18 4.03 -8.09
N SER A 70 -6.39 3.03 -8.93
CA SER A 70 -6.58 1.64 -8.53
C SER A 70 -5.83 0.70 -9.47
N LEU A 71 -5.46 -0.47 -8.97
CA LEU A 71 -4.78 -1.50 -9.74
C LEU A 71 -5.47 -2.84 -9.47
N SER A 72 -5.71 -3.63 -10.51
CA SER A 72 -6.31 -4.96 -10.40
C SER A 72 -5.61 -5.99 -11.29
N SER A 73 -5.36 -7.17 -10.74
CA SER A 73 -5.02 -8.40 -11.47
C SER A 73 -6.26 -9.30 -11.61
N THR A 74 -6.09 -10.51 -12.15
CA THR A 74 -7.15 -11.55 -12.14
C THR A 74 -7.59 -11.94 -10.72
N ALA A 75 -6.71 -11.84 -9.73
CA ALA A 75 -6.94 -12.35 -8.37
C ALA A 75 -7.16 -11.24 -7.31
N HIS A 76 -6.59 -10.06 -7.50
CA HIS A 76 -6.49 -9.03 -6.48
C HIS A 76 -6.81 -7.63 -7.03
N SER A 77 -7.38 -6.77 -6.19
CA SER A 77 -7.54 -5.35 -6.50
C SER A 77 -7.37 -4.47 -5.26
N PHE A 78 -6.87 -3.25 -5.46
CA PHE A 78 -6.78 -2.22 -4.41
C PHE A 78 -6.75 -0.81 -5.03
N SER A 79 -6.88 0.22 -4.19
CA SER A 79 -6.83 1.63 -4.57
C SER A 79 -6.03 2.48 -3.58
N TRP A 80 -5.62 3.66 -4.02
CA TRP A 80 -4.85 4.63 -3.24
C TRP A 80 -5.39 6.06 -3.43
N ALA A 81 -5.02 6.97 -2.53
CA ALA A 81 -5.49 8.35 -2.50
C ALA A 81 -4.41 9.28 -1.92
N ASN A 82 -3.31 9.42 -2.67
CA ASN A 82 -2.13 10.21 -2.33
C ASN A 82 -2.25 11.69 -2.76
N GLY A 83 -3.33 12.07 -3.44
CA GLY A 83 -3.52 13.42 -4.02
C GLY A 83 -3.06 13.53 -5.47
N THR A 84 -3.05 14.74 -6.02
CA THR A 84 -2.57 14.99 -7.40
C THR A 84 -1.06 15.12 -7.44
N VAL A 85 -0.41 14.55 -8.46
CA VAL A 85 1.04 14.67 -8.67
C VAL A 85 1.41 16.02 -9.32
N THR A 86 2.64 16.48 -9.11
CA THR A 86 3.14 17.74 -9.71
C THR A 86 3.54 17.52 -11.16
N GLY A 87 2.75 18.01 -12.11
CA GLY A 87 3.08 17.99 -13.54
C GLY A 87 4.25 18.90 -13.95
N PRO A 88 4.73 18.83 -15.20
CA PRO A 88 4.18 18.03 -16.29
C PRO A 88 4.44 16.53 -16.12
N THR A 89 3.45 15.71 -16.44
CA THR A 89 3.48 14.25 -16.26
C THR A 89 4.08 13.48 -17.44
N ASN A 90 4.17 14.06 -18.65
CA ASN A 90 4.50 13.30 -19.86
C ASN A 90 5.91 12.65 -19.77
N GLY A 91 5.99 11.33 -19.97
CA GLY A 91 7.22 10.56 -19.79
C GLY A 91 7.64 10.32 -18.32
N LYS A 92 6.79 10.66 -17.35
CA LYS A 92 6.94 10.26 -15.96
C LYS A 92 6.47 8.82 -15.77
N SER A 93 7.18 8.11 -14.90
CA SER A 93 6.77 6.80 -14.40
C SER A 93 5.99 6.94 -13.10
N TYR A 94 5.28 5.89 -12.70
CA TYR A 94 4.67 5.77 -11.38
C TYR A 94 4.80 4.32 -10.92
N LEU A 95 5.55 4.09 -9.84
CA LEU A 95 6.01 2.76 -9.42
C LEU A 95 5.14 2.19 -8.30
N ILE A 96 4.46 1.08 -8.58
CA ILE A 96 3.64 0.36 -7.60
C ILE A 96 4.30 -1.00 -7.30
N ALA A 97 4.76 -1.21 -6.06
CA ALA A 97 5.58 -2.39 -5.73
C ALA A 97 5.30 -2.99 -4.35
N THR A 98 5.71 -4.24 -4.12
CA THR A 98 5.57 -4.86 -2.78
C THR A 98 6.57 -4.26 -1.79
N ALA A 99 6.26 -4.37 -0.49
CA ALA A 99 7.21 -4.01 0.57
C ALA A 99 8.50 -4.84 0.54
N GLY A 100 8.50 -6.02 -0.11
CA GLY A 100 9.69 -6.82 -0.37
C GLY A 100 10.61 -6.17 -1.40
N PHE A 101 10.07 -5.63 -2.49
CA PHE A 101 10.82 -4.85 -3.48
C PHE A 101 11.42 -3.60 -2.85
N ALA A 102 10.63 -2.84 -2.07
CA ALA A 102 11.08 -1.61 -1.41
C ALA A 102 12.20 -1.82 -0.36
N ALA A 103 12.48 -3.07 0.02
CA ALA A 103 13.56 -3.44 0.94
C ALA A 103 14.87 -3.84 0.23
N LEU A 104 14.88 -3.96 -1.11
CA LEU A 104 16.07 -4.37 -1.86
C LEU A 104 17.10 -3.23 -1.98
N PRO A 105 18.41 -3.52 -1.82
CA PRO A 105 19.45 -2.54 -2.07
C PRO A 105 19.40 -2.01 -3.51
N GLY A 106 19.29 -0.68 -3.67
CA GLY A 106 19.22 -0.04 -4.99
C GLY A 106 17.83 0.05 -5.61
N ALA A 107 16.77 -0.44 -4.95
CA ALA A 107 15.40 -0.21 -5.37
C ALA A 107 15.03 1.29 -5.27
N PRO A 108 14.41 1.89 -6.31
CA PRO A 108 13.72 3.17 -6.19
C PRO A 108 12.61 3.08 -5.13
N THR A 109 12.35 4.17 -4.41
CA THR A 109 11.21 4.21 -3.47
C THR A 109 9.92 4.16 -4.29
N PRO A 110 9.02 3.16 -4.10
CA PRO A 110 7.76 3.10 -4.83
C PRO A 110 6.83 4.24 -4.45
N ASP A 111 6.10 4.77 -5.43
CA ASP A 111 5.07 5.78 -5.21
C ASP A 111 3.83 5.19 -4.49
N VAL A 112 3.61 3.88 -4.64
CA VAL A 112 2.57 3.11 -3.93
C VAL A 112 3.11 1.74 -3.50
N ILE A 113 2.80 1.34 -2.26
CA ILE A 113 3.08 -0.01 -1.74
C ILE A 113 1.86 -0.91 -1.92
N ILE A 114 2.05 -2.06 -2.56
CA ILE A 114 1.04 -3.13 -2.70
C ILE A 114 0.67 -3.65 -1.30
N PRO A 115 -0.63 -3.71 -0.92
CA PRO A 115 -1.05 -4.21 0.38
C PRO A 115 -0.60 -5.66 0.64
N PRO A 116 -0.10 -6.02 1.84
CA PRO A 116 0.38 -7.38 2.12
C PRO A 116 -0.67 -8.50 1.97
N ALA A 117 -1.96 -8.18 1.96
CA ALA A 117 -3.05 -9.13 1.68
C ALA A 117 -3.24 -9.41 0.17
N ASN A 118 -2.52 -8.69 -0.69
CA ASN A 118 -2.55 -8.74 -2.14
C ASN A 118 -1.16 -9.11 -2.69
N VAL A 119 -0.42 -9.97 -1.98
CA VAL A 119 0.92 -10.46 -2.38
C VAL A 119 0.92 -11.99 -2.41
N PRO A 120 1.26 -12.65 -3.53
CA PRO A 120 1.57 -12.06 -4.85
C PRO A 120 0.38 -11.27 -5.42
N PHE A 121 0.66 -10.18 -6.12
CA PHE A 121 -0.40 -9.36 -6.72
C PHE A 121 -0.88 -9.94 -8.03
N PHE A 122 0.05 -10.40 -8.88
CA PHE A 122 -0.24 -11.07 -10.15
C PHE A 122 0.48 -12.41 -10.25
N ASN A 123 -0.05 -13.31 -11.08
CA ASN A 123 0.48 -14.64 -11.30
C ASN A 123 1.71 -14.63 -12.21
N THR A 124 2.81 -15.25 -11.77
CA THR A 124 4.07 -15.31 -12.52
C THR A 124 3.99 -16.15 -13.80
N GLY A 125 3.00 -17.04 -13.90
CA GLY A 125 2.69 -17.81 -15.12
C GLY A 125 1.90 -17.02 -16.18
N GLY A 126 1.56 -15.76 -15.92
CA GLY A 126 0.76 -14.89 -16.79
C GLY A 126 -0.53 -14.44 -16.11
N ASP A 127 -0.92 -13.19 -16.36
CA ASP A 127 -2.04 -12.51 -15.73
C ASP A 127 -2.54 -11.37 -16.66
N THR A 128 -3.46 -10.54 -16.16
CA THR A 128 -3.85 -9.27 -16.78
C THR A 128 -3.94 -8.21 -15.69
N VAL A 129 -3.05 -7.20 -15.76
CA VAL A 129 -3.00 -6.08 -14.82
C VAL A 129 -3.65 -4.87 -15.48
N SER A 130 -4.71 -4.35 -14.86
CA SER A 130 -5.39 -3.13 -15.30
C SER A 130 -5.21 -2.00 -14.29
N PHE A 131 -4.87 -0.82 -14.81
CA PHE A 131 -4.83 0.43 -14.06
C PHE A 131 -6.13 1.19 -14.25
N ALA A 132 -6.84 1.45 -13.15
CA ALA A 132 -8.03 2.30 -13.02
C ALA A 132 -9.18 2.09 -14.04
N GLY A 133 -9.17 1.01 -14.82
CA GLY A 133 -10.07 0.79 -15.94
C GLY A 133 -9.78 1.67 -17.17
N VAL A 134 -8.62 2.35 -17.22
CA VAL A 134 -8.17 3.13 -18.40
C VAL A 134 -7.23 2.33 -19.30
N ASP A 135 -6.35 1.51 -18.71
CA ASP A 135 -5.47 0.58 -19.42
C ASP A 135 -5.52 -0.84 -18.82
N SER A 136 -5.11 -1.85 -19.59
CA SER A 136 -5.11 -3.27 -19.23
C SER A 136 -4.06 -4.08 -19.99
N PHE A 137 -2.88 -4.27 -19.38
CA PHE A 137 -1.80 -5.09 -19.91
C PHE A 137 -1.99 -6.59 -19.57
N ALA A 138 -2.16 -7.42 -20.61
CA ALA A 138 -2.23 -8.87 -20.51
C ALA A 138 -0.91 -9.52 -20.96
N PHE A 139 -0.35 -10.41 -20.14
CA PHE A 139 0.98 -10.98 -20.36
C PHE A 139 1.04 -12.49 -20.07
N GLY A 140 1.99 -13.17 -20.72
CA GLY A 140 2.31 -14.58 -20.47
C GLY A 140 3.26 -14.76 -19.28
N PRO A 141 3.93 -15.91 -19.14
CA PRO A 141 4.91 -16.12 -18.07
C PRO A 141 5.99 -15.02 -18.05
N VAL A 142 6.15 -14.35 -16.92
CA VAL A 142 7.18 -13.33 -16.71
C VAL A 142 8.51 -13.99 -16.29
N PRO A 143 9.67 -13.33 -16.47
CA PRO A 143 10.90 -13.81 -15.85
C PRO A 143 10.75 -13.89 -14.33
N THR A 144 11.38 -14.90 -13.75
CA THR A 144 11.31 -15.24 -12.32
C THR A 144 12.70 -15.44 -11.72
N ASN A 145 13.74 -15.05 -12.44
CA ASN A 145 15.14 -15.09 -11.99
C ASN A 145 15.50 -13.98 -10.99
N GLY A 146 14.60 -13.00 -10.79
CA GLY A 146 14.82 -11.86 -9.91
C GLY A 146 15.75 -10.78 -10.47
N LEU A 147 16.04 -10.82 -11.78
CA LEU A 147 16.92 -9.86 -12.47
C LEU A 147 16.25 -9.24 -13.70
N ASP A 148 15.41 -9.99 -14.40
CA ASP A 148 14.70 -9.52 -15.59
C ASP A 148 13.22 -9.25 -15.29
N SER A 149 12.65 -8.28 -15.99
CA SER A 149 11.25 -7.87 -16.00
C SER A 149 10.57 -8.28 -17.31
N PHE A 150 9.31 -7.91 -17.49
CA PHE A 150 8.58 -8.03 -18.75
C PHE A 150 7.95 -6.68 -19.10
N ASP A 151 8.51 -6.03 -20.12
CA ASP A 151 8.06 -4.75 -20.68
C ASP A 151 7.10 -4.98 -21.87
N SER A 152 6.09 -4.13 -21.99
CA SER A 152 4.98 -4.27 -22.96
C SER A 152 5.38 -4.05 -24.41
N THR A 153 6.52 -3.41 -24.67
CA THR A 153 7.02 -3.06 -26.01
C THR A 153 8.21 -3.92 -26.45
N THR A 154 9.08 -4.29 -25.51
CA THR A 154 10.37 -4.96 -25.74
C THR A 154 10.42 -6.40 -25.21
N GLY A 155 9.48 -6.80 -24.36
CA GLY A 155 9.41 -8.13 -23.78
C GLY A 155 10.34 -8.30 -22.57
N SER A 156 10.99 -9.45 -22.46
CA SER A 156 11.90 -9.72 -21.34
C SER A 156 13.26 -9.02 -21.48
N GLY A 157 13.62 -8.24 -20.47
CA GLY A 157 14.90 -7.55 -20.36
C GLY A 157 15.27 -7.29 -18.89
N THR A 158 16.47 -6.80 -18.64
CA THR A 158 16.93 -6.48 -17.28
C THR A 158 16.10 -5.37 -16.66
N ASN A 159 15.62 -5.57 -15.42
CA ASN A 159 14.70 -4.64 -14.77
C ASN A 159 15.30 -3.22 -14.64
N SER A 160 14.50 -2.20 -14.96
CA SER A 160 14.88 -0.80 -14.83
C SER A 160 13.77 0.10 -14.25
N PRO A 161 13.14 -0.30 -13.12
CA PRO A 161 12.02 0.43 -12.53
C PRO A 161 12.36 1.89 -12.25
N LYS A 162 11.36 2.77 -12.34
CA LYS A 162 11.47 4.21 -12.14
C LYS A 162 10.25 4.78 -11.44
N ASN A 163 10.46 5.61 -10.41
CA ASN A 163 9.37 6.28 -9.68
C ASN A 163 9.02 7.66 -10.27
N TYR A 164 8.01 8.32 -9.71
CA TYR A 164 7.58 9.65 -10.18
C TYR A 164 8.63 10.76 -9.97
N ALA A 165 9.45 10.64 -8.92
CA ALA A 165 10.58 11.55 -8.71
C ALA A 165 11.60 11.45 -9.86
N GLY A 166 11.75 10.26 -10.43
CA GLY A 166 12.70 9.93 -11.50
C GLY A 166 13.88 9.11 -11.01
N ASP A 167 13.86 8.63 -9.75
CA ASP A 167 14.84 7.66 -9.25
C ASP A 167 14.64 6.35 -10.01
N THR A 168 15.74 5.73 -10.43
CA THR A 168 15.75 4.45 -11.15
C THR A 168 16.97 3.62 -10.76
N GLY A 169 16.88 2.31 -10.94
CA GLY A 169 17.95 1.36 -10.66
C GLY A 169 17.59 -0.02 -11.21
N THR A 170 18.50 -0.98 -11.03
CA THR A 170 18.24 -2.41 -11.31
C THR A 170 18.34 -3.15 -9.98
N VAL A 171 17.30 -3.87 -9.60
CA VAL A 171 17.27 -4.66 -8.36
C VAL A 171 17.75 -6.10 -8.60
N ASP A 172 18.25 -6.74 -7.54
CA ASP A 172 18.50 -8.18 -7.49
C ASP A 172 17.58 -8.82 -6.45
N ALA A 173 16.61 -9.60 -6.94
CA ALA A 173 15.67 -10.40 -6.16
C ALA A 173 15.92 -11.92 -6.34
N SER A 174 17.10 -12.31 -6.84
CA SER A 174 17.51 -13.71 -6.96
C SER A 174 17.84 -14.33 -5.60
N GLY A 175 18.24 -13.49 -4.64
CA GLY A 175 18.20 -13.82 -3.22
C GLY A 175 16.75 -14.01 -2.77
N GLY A 176 16.40 -15.26 -2.43
CA GLY A 176 15.08 -15.60 -1.88
C GLY A 176 14.71 -14.76 -0.65
N PRO A 177 13.41 -14.63 -0.34
CA PRO A 177 12.88 -13.58 0.54
C PRO A 177 13.67 -13.46 1.83
N SER A 178 14.24 -12.27 2.05
CA SER A 178 15.04 -11.96 3.24
C SER A 178 14.20 -12.22 4.49
N ALA A 179 14.50 -13.32 5.19
CA ALA A 179 13.72 -13.75 6.34
C ALA A 179 13.55 -12.58 7.32
N PRO A 180 12.33 -12.33 7.84
CA PRO A 180 12.00 -11.11 8.56
C PRO A 180 13.00 -10.88 9.68
N ALA A 181 13.72 -9.76 9.60
CA ALA A 181 15.04 -9.60 10.19
C ALA A 181 15.07 -10.06 11.65
N ALA A 182 15.75 -11.19 11.90
CA ALA A 182 15.88 -11.75 13.24
C ALA A 182 16.41 -10.65 14.17
N PRO A 183 15.76 -10.41 15.34
CA PRO A 183 16.06 -9.26 16.18
C PRO A 183 17.56 -9.26 16.49
N SER A 184 18.23 -8.18 16.09
CA SER A 184 19.69 -8.13 16.07
C SER A 184 20.25 -8.49 17.45
N ALA A 185 21.44 -9.09 17.49
CA ALA A 185 22.08 -9.49 18.75
C ALA A 185 22.14 -8.32 19.75
N SER A 186 22.29 -7.09 19.25
CA SER A 186 22.19 -5.83 19.99
C SER A 186 20.85 -5.64 20.73
N ALA A 187 19.72 -5.92 20.08
CA ALA A 187 18.38 -5.82 20.68
C ALA A 187 18.17 -6.88 21.77
N ILE A 188 18.61 -8.13 21.51
CA ILE A 188 18.55 -9.22 22.50
C ILE A 188 19.43 -8.88 23.72
N MET A 189 20.64 -8.38 23.47
CA MET A 189 21.59 -7.98 24.52
C MET A 189 21.06 -6.80 25.37
N LEU A 190 20.37 -5.84 24.75
CA LEU A 190 19.73 -4.73 25.46
C LEU A 190 18.61 -5.21 26.40
N VAL A 191 17.74 -6.12 25.93
CA VAL A 191 16.69 -6.71 26.78
C VAL A 191 17.29 -7.49 27.95
N MET A 192 18.33 -8.30 27.72
CA MET A 192 19.05 -9.01 28.78
C MET A 192 19.71 -8.07 29.80
N LEU A 193 20.25 -6.94 29.34
CA LEU A 193 20.83 -5.90 30.20
C LEU A 193 19.75 -5.21 31.06
N CYS A 194 18.60 -4.87 30.48
CA CYS A 194 17.47 -4.31 31.24
C CYS A 194 16.93 -5.27 32.30
N VAL A 195 16.74 -6.55 31.97
CA VAL A 195 16.26 -7.57 32.93
C VAL A 195 17.26 -7.78 34.07
N SER A 196 18.56 -7.89 33.77
CA SER A 196 19.58 -8.06 34.81
C SER A 196 19.72 -6.83 35.72
N LEU A 197 19.60 -5.61 35.19
CA LEU A 197 19.54 -4.39 36.00
C LEU A 197 18.32 -4.35 36.93
N MET A 198 17.13 -4.77 36.47
CA MET A 198 15.93 -4.85 37.31
C MET A 198 16.06 -5.90 38.43
N LEU A 199 16.70 -7.03 38.17
CA LEU A 199 16.98 -8.06 39.18
C LEU A 199 17.98 -7.57 40.24
N ILE A 200 19.02 -6.82 39.84
CA ILE A 200 19.97 -6.20 40.76
C ILE A 200 19.28 -5.13 41.63
N ALA A 201 18.42 -4.29 41.04
CA ALA A 201 17.69 -3.24 41.77
C ALA A 201 16.73 -3.83 42.82
N THR A 202 15.95 -4.86 42.46
CA THR A 202 15.04 -5.54 43.40
C THR A 202 15.79 -6.30 44.51
N TYR A 203 16.95 -6.88 44.22
CA TYR A 203 17.84 -7.46 45.25
C TYR A 203 18.40 -6.39 46.22
N ALA A 204 18.79 -5.22 45.70
CA ALA A 204 19.30 -4.12 46.53
C ALA A 204 18.20 -3.56 47.46
N ILE A 205 16.98 -3.34 46.95
CA ILE A 205 15.84 -2.82 47.73
C ILE A 205 15.43 -3.81 48.83
N SER A 206 15.31 -5.11 48.50
CA SER A 206 14.94 -6.14 49.48
C SER A 206 15.96 -6.28 50.62
N ARG A 207 17.27 -6.06 50.35
CA ARG A 207 18.29 -5.97 51.43
C ARG A 207 18.16 -4.73 52.32
N GLN A 208 17.77 -3.57 51.78
CA GLN A 208 17.65 -2.34 52.58
C GLN A 208 16.49 -2.42 53.57
N ASN A 209 15.38 -3.06 53.18
CA ASN A 209 14.22 -3.27 54.04
C ASN A 209 14.44 -4.29 55.18
N PHE A 210 15.59 -4.96 55.22
CA PHE A 210 15.90 -6.00 56.23
C PHE A 210 16.89 -5.54 57.31
N ARG A 211 17.01 -4.22 57.55
CA ARG A 211 17.74 -3.69 58.72
C ARG A 211 16.86 -3.79 59.98
N PRO A 212 17.26 -4.54 61.02
CA PRO A 212 16.54 -4.52 62.30
C PRO A 212 16.63 -3.13 62.93
N THR A 213 15.50 -2.57 63.35
CA THR A 213 15.47 -1.43 64.25
C THR A 213 15.80 -1.89 65.66
N SER A 214 16.95 -1.47 66.18
CA SER A 214 17.37 -1.63 67.58
C SER A 214 16.72 -0.62 68.50
#